data_AF-A0A7C4RFJ2-F1
#
_entry.id   AF-A0A7C4RFJ2-F1
#
_cell.length_a   1.000
_cell.length_b   1.000
_cell.length_c   1.000
_cell.angle_alpha   90.00
_cell.angle_beta   90.00
_cell.angle_gamma   90.00
#
_symmetry.space_group_name_H-M   'P 1'
#
loop_
_entity.id
_entity.type
_entity.pdbx_description
1 polymer ?
#
loop_
_entity_poly.entity_id
_entity_poly.type
_entity_poly.pdbx_seq_one_letter_code
_entity_poly.pdbx_strand_id
1 'polypeptide(L)'
;MKILFVLGFPNPFPGAGWTRIGFFAEDWSRKGHAVEVLGTFSYKAFHKRGVKRIGGISIFNLIFNVGLTHPLIFILNTLISLAVSTLTLLLRKPNATIVSVPTGGVGLGALMACRLTKTNYVVDYREEWEDDAMNLDTARVGS
;
A
#
# COMPACT_ATOMS: atom_id res chain seq x y z
N MET A 1 -11.98 -14.80 -7.29
CA MET A 1 -10.49 -14.69 -7.27
C MET A 1 -10.06 -13.91 -6.04
N LYS A 2 -8.82 -14.10 -5.57
CA LYS A 2 -8.23 -13.30 -4.50
C LYS A 2 -7.28 -12.25 -5.07
N ILE A 3 -7.52 -10.98 -4.76
CA ILE A 3 -6.75 -9.83 -5.25
C ILE A 3 -6.12 -9.14 -4.05
N LEU A 4 -4.81 -8.85 -4.13
CA LEU A 4 -4.08 -8.13 -3.11
C LEU A 4 -3.61 -6.78 -3.65
N PHE A 5 -4.03 -5.68 -3.02
CA PHE A 5 -3.46 -4.36 -3.26
C PHE A 5 -2.29 -4.11 -2.31
N VAL A 6 -1.19 -3.55 -2.79
CA VAL A 6 -0.08 -3.09 -1.95
C VAL A 6 0.05 -1.59 -2.10
N LEU A 7 -0.07 -0.87 -0.98
CA LEU A 7 -0.07 0.58 -0.90
C LEU A 7 0.93 1.02 0.16
N GLY A 8 1.83 1.95 -0.16
CA GLY A 8 2.78 2.47 0.81
C GLY A 8 2.23 3.50 1.81
N PHE A 9 0.92 3.56 2.01
CA PHE A 9 0.26 4.46 2.95
C PHE A 9 -0.55 3.69 4.00
N PRO A 10 -0.83 4.31 5.16
CA PRO A 10 -1.70 3.71 6.18
C PRO A 10 -3.18 3.82 5.80
N ASN A 11 -3.80 2.69 5.47
CA ASN A 11 -5.14 2.62 4.89
C ASN A 11 -6.24 2.35 5.93
N PRO A 12 -7.46 2.88 5.75
CA PRO A 12 -7.82 3.91 4.78
C PRO A 12 -7.16 5.25 5.11
N PHE A 13 -6.85 6.04 4.08
CA PHE A 13 -6.44 7.44 4.23
C PHE A 13 -7.31 8.36 3.36
N PRO A 14 -7.59 9.59 3.81
CA PRO A 14 -8.31 10.55 2.98
C PRO A 14 -7.34 11.12 1.92
N GLY A 15 -7.31 10.52 0.74
CA GLY A 15 -6.48 10.99 -0.37
C GLY A 15 -6.75 10.22 -1.66
N ALA A 16 -6.38 10.81 -2.80
CA ALA A 16 -6.70 10.30 -4.13
C ALA A 16 -6.29 8.84 -4.35
N GLY A 17 -5.11 8.45 -3.83
CA GLY A 17 -4.61 7.08 -3.91
C GLY A 17 -5.53 6.05 -3.24
N TRP A 18 -6.04 6.33 -2.04
CA TRP A 18 -7.00 5.44 -1.40
C TRP A 18 -8.37 5.50 -2.05
N THR A 19 -8.86 6.68 -2.44
CA THR A 19 -10.19 6.81 -3.06
C THR A 19 -10.31 5.94 -4.32
N ARG A 20 -9.31 6.00 -5.21
CA ARG A 20 -9.29 5.20 -6.43
C ARG A 20 -9.26 3.70 -6.15
N ILE A 21 -8.32 3.26 -5.31
CA ILE A 21 -8.16 1.84 -4.97
C ILE A 21 -9.34 1.33 -4.14
N GLY A 22 -9.92 2.18 -3.30
CA GLY A 22 -11.11 1.90 -2.50
C GLY A 22 -12.32 1.61 -3.37
N PHE A 23 -12.60 2.47 -4.36
CA PHE A 23 -13.68 2.22 -5.32
C PHE A 23 -13.46 0.94 -6.13
N PHE A 24 -12.23 0.72 -6.59
CA PHE A 24 -11.89 -0.49 -7.33
C PHE A 24 -12.05 -1.74 -6.44
N ALA A 25 -11.54 -1.70 -5.22
CA ALA A 25 -11.64 -2.79 -4.26
C ALA A 25 -13.10 -3.11 -3.90
N GLU A 26 -13.94 -2.09 -3.76
CA GLU A 26 -15.36 -2.24 -3.47
C GLU A 26 -16.11 -2.85 -4.65
N ASP A 27 -15.87 -2.38 -5.88
CA ASP A 27 -16.49 -2.92 -7.09
C ASP A 27 -16.16 -4.41 -7.28
N TRP A 28 -14.89 -4.78 -7.13
CA TRP A 28 -14.47 -6.18 -7.22
C TRP A 28 -14.98 -7.04 -6.07
N SER A 29 -15.07 -6.47 -4.87
CA SER A 29 -15.67 -7.17 -3.73
C SER A 29 -17.15 -7.45 -3.96
N ARG A 30 -17.91 -6.50 -4.51
CA ARG A 30 -19.33 -6.69 -4.88
C ARG A 30 -19.53 -7.74 -5.96
N LYS A 31 -18.55 -7.91 -6.87
CA LYS A 31 -18.53 -8.99 -7.86
C LYS A 31 -18.16 -10.38 -7.27
N GLY A 32 -17.99 -10.48 -5.95
CA GLY A 32 -17.71 -11.75 -5.26
C GLY A 32 -16.22 -12.11 -5.19
N HIS A 33 -15.32 -11.18 -5.48
CA HIS A 33 -13.88 -11.41 -5.34
C HIS A 33 -13.41 -11.11 -3.91
N ALA A 34 -12.45 -11.90 -3.42
CA ALA A 34 -11.81 -11.63 -2.13
C ALA A 34 -10.76 -10.54 -2.34
N VAL A 35 -11.01 -9.35 -1.80
CA VAL A 35 -10.10 -8.20 -1.94
C VAL A 35 -9.40 -7.91 -0.62
N GLU A 36 -8.08 -7.93 -0.67
CA GLU A 36 -7.19 -7.65 0.46
C GLU A 36 -6.32 -6.43 0.12
N VAL A 37 -5.98 -5.62 1.12
CA VAL A 37 -5.13 -4.44 1.01
C VAL A 37 -3.99 -4.55 2.02
N LEU A 38 -2.75 -4.56 1.57
CA LEU A 38 -1.55 -4.46 2.37
C LEU A 38 -1.08 -3.00 2.38
N GLY A 39 -1.18 -2.36 3.54
CA GLY A 39 -0.80 -0.98 3.78
C GLY A 39 0.41 -0.84 4.69
N THR A 40 0.85 0.40 4.87
CA THR A 40 1.90 0.75 5.82
C THR A 40 1.35 1.25 7.15
N PHE A 41 2.21 1.35 8.15
CA PHE A 41 1.97 2.19 9.32
C PHE A 41 3.28 2.86 9.72
N SER A 42 3.18 3.99 10.41
CA SER A 42 4.33 4.75 10.91
C SER A 42 4.10 5.13 12.37
N TYR A 43 5.11 5.71 13.03
CA TYR A 43 4.95 6.23 14.39
C TYR A 43 3.80 7.24 14.53
N LYS A 44 3.60 8.08 13.50
CA LYS A 44 2.50 9.07 13.47
C LYS A 44 1.12 8.43 13.27
N ALA A 45 1.07 7.23 12.66
CA ALA A 45 -0.16 6.52 12.33
C ALA A 45 -0.24 5.16 13.04
N PHE A 46 0.33 5.03 14.24
CA PHE A 46 0.40 3.76 14.96
C PHE A 46 -0.99 3.19 15.29
N HIS A 47 -1.97 4.08 15.53
CA HIS A 47 -3.37 3.71 15.74
C HIS A 47 -4.02 3.00 14.53
N LYS A 48 -3.44 3.13 13.32
CA LYS A 48 -3.90 2.43 12.12
C LYS A 48 -3.27 1.06 11.94
N ARG A 49 -2.31 0.68 12.78
CA ARG A 49 -1.63 -0.63 12.71
C ARG A 49 -2.63 -1.77 12.91
N GLY A 50 -2.47 -2.83 12.11
CA GLY A 50 -3.19 -4.08 12.30
C GLY A 50 -4.19 -4.37 11.19
N VAL A 51 -5.22 -5.14 11.54
CA VAL A 51 -6.21 -5.66 10.60
C VAL A 51 -7.53 -4.94 10.79
N LYS A 52 -8.08 -4.42 9.70
CA LYS A 52 -9.40 -3.79 9.66
C LYS A 52 -10.21 -4.37 8.51
N ARG A 53 -11.51 -4.52 8.70
CA ARG A 53 -12.43 -4.90 7.63
C ARG A 53 -13.36 -3.73 7.33
N ILE A 54 -13.49 -3.37 6.05
CA ILE A 54 -14.43 -2.35 5.58
C ILE A 54 -15.27 -2.99 4.48
N GLY A 55 -16.55 -3.24 4.78
CA GLY A 55 -17.41 -4.04 3.90
C GLY A 55 -16.82 -5.42 3.61
N GLY A 56 -16.69 -5.76 2.33
CA GLY A 56 -16.07 -7.01 1.87
C GLY A 56 -14.54 -6.96 1.72
N ILE A 57 -13.89 -5.85 2.07
CA ILE A 57 -12.45 -5.63 1.89
C ILE A 57 -11.71 -5.84 3.22
N SER A 58 -10.62 -6.60 3.19
CA SER A 58 -9.73 -6.78 4.36
C SER A 58 -8.46 -5.93 4.21
N ILE A 59 -8.20 -5.06 5.17
CA ILE A 59 -7.07 -4.13 5.18
C ILE A 59 -6.07 -4.56 6.25
N PHE A 60 -4.81 -4.65 5.87
CA PHE A 60 -3.68 -5.11 6.65
C PHE A 60 -2.60 -4.02 6.65
N ASN A 61 -2.61 -3.12 7.64
CA ASN A 61 -1.53 -2.15 7.80
C ASN A 61 -0.39 -2.78 8.61
N LEU A 62 0.48 -3.50 7.92
CA LEU A 62 1.52 -4.33 8.51
C LEU A 62 2.95 -3.90 8.14
N ILE A 63 3.12 -3.15 7.06
CA ILE A 63 4.46 -2.71 6.64
C ILE A 63 4.85 -1.49 7.48
N PHE A 64 5.84 -1.63 8.33
CA PHE A 64 6.37 -0.47 9.04
C PHE A 64 7.15 0.43 8.08
N ASN A 65 6.81 1.72 8.05
CA ASN A 65 7.44 2.72 7.18
C ASN A 65 7.89 3.94 7.98
N VAL A 66 9.17 4.29 7.84
CA VAL A 66 9.76 5.50 8.43
C VAL A 66 9.74 6.61 7.38
N GLY A 67 8.93 7.64 7.61
CA GLY A 67 8.77 8.79 6.68
C GLY A 67 9.91 9.81 6.76
N LEU A 68 11.17 9.37 6.71
CA LEU A 68 12.35 10.23 6.65
C LEU A 68 13.03 10.09 5.29
N THR A 69 13.39 11.21 4.68
CA THR A 69 14.11 11.29 3.42
C THR A 69 15.60 11.08 3.64
N HIS A 70 16.01 9.83 3.89
CA HIS A 70 17.42 9.46 4.04
C HIS A 70 17.70 8.14 3.31
N PRO A 71 18.82 7.99 2.57
CA PRO A 71 19.11 6.77 1.80
C PRO A 71 19.10 5.48 2.62
N LEU A 72 19.67 5.51 3.83
CA LEU A 72 19.63 4.34 4.74
C LEU A 72 18.20 3.97 5.16
N ILE A 73 17.34 4.98 5.36
CA ILE A 73 15.94 4.76 5.71
C ILE A 73 15.17 4.20 4.51
N PHE A 74 15.48 4.66 3.30
CA PHE A 74 14.93 4.08 2.08
C PHE A 74 15.26 2.59 1.96
N ILE A 75 16.52 2.21 2.20
CA ILE A 75 16.96 0.81 2.20
C ILE A 75 16.20 0.03 3.28
N LEU A 76 16.13 0.56 4.50
CA LEU A 76 15.43 -0.09 5.62
C LEU A 76 13.94 -0.32 5.29
N ASN A 77 13.23 0.70 4.83
CA ASN A 77 11.82 0.61 4.43
C ASN A 77 11.63 -0.41 3.30
N THR A 78 12.58 -0.50 2.36
CA THR A 78 12.56 -1.48 1.28
C THR A 78 12.70 -2.90 1.81
N LEU A 79 13.65 -3.15 2.71
CA LEU A 79 13.87 -4.47 3.31
C LEU A 79 12.69 -4.92 4.16
N ILE A 80 12.12 -4.02 4.98
CA ILE A 80 10.91 -4.31 5.76
C ILE A 80 9.74 -4.65 4.84
N SER A 81 9.52 -3.84 3.81
CA SER A 81 8.47 -4.10 2.82
C SER A 81 8.66 -5.43 2.11
N LEU A 82 9.89 -5.75 1.69
CA LEU A 82 10.22 -7.02 1.06
C LEU A 82 9.88 -8.21 1.98
N ALA A 83 10.31 -8.16 3.24
CA ALA A 83 10.06 -9.24 4.20
C ALA A 83 8.56 -9.45 4.47
N VAL A 84 7.84 -8.37 4.80
CA VAL A 84 6.40 -8.41 5.12
C VAL A 84 5.58 -8.79 3.88
N SER A 85 5.89 -8.22 2.71
CA SER A 85 5.19 -8.54 1.47
C SER A 85 5.43 -9.99 1.06
N THR A 86 6.66 -10.50 1.17
CA THR A 86 6.97 -11.90 0.86
C THR A 86 6.17 -12.84 1.75
N LEU A 87 6.16 -12.60 3.07
CA LEU A 87 5.38 -13.41 4.00
C LEU A 87 3.88 -13.34 3.69
N THR A 88 3.37 -12.15 3.40
CA THR A 88 1.95 -11.94 3.05
C THR A 88 1.57 -12.70 1.78
N LEU A 89 2.39 -12.63 0.73
CA LEU A 89 2.17 -13.34 -0.52
C LEU A 89 2.18 -14.87 -0.33
N LEU A 90 3.12 -15.40 0.46
CA LEU A 90 3.20 -16.84 0.76
C LEU A 90 2.00 -17.35 1.56
N LEU A 91 1.53 -16.58 2.54
CA LEU A 91 0.40 -16.97 3.41
C LEU A 91 -0.95 -16.79 2.72
N ARG A 92 -1.14 -15.67 2.01
CA ARG A 92 -2.44 -15.31 1.42
C ARG A 92 -2.66 -15.91 0.05
N LYS A 93 -1.58 -16.15 -0.70
CA LYS A 93 -1.59 -16.70 -2.07
C LYS A 93 -2.61 -15.99 -2.98
N PRO A 94 -2.49 -14.67 -3.20
CA PRO A 94 -3.39 -13.96 -4.10
C PRO A 94 -3.22 -14.44 -5.55
N ASN A 95 -4.29 -14.41 -6.34
CA ASN A 95 -4.24 -14.71 -7.77
C ASN A 95 -3.61 -13.58 -8.57
N ALA A 96 -3.81 -12.34 -8.11
CA ALA A 96 -3.23 -11.13 -8.69
C ALA A 96 -2.87 -10.14 -7.57
N THR A 97 -1.70 -9.52 -7.68
CA THR A 97 -1.24 -8.46 -6.77
C THR A 97 -1.12 -7.15 -7.53
N ILE A 98 -1.67 -6.07 -7.01
CA ILE A 98 -1.60 -4.74 -7.62
C ILE A 98 -0.73 -3.88 -6.72
N VAL A 99 0.45 -3.49 -7.20
CA VAL A 99 1.41 -2.68 -6.44
C VAL A 99 1.30 -1.24 -6.90
N SER A 100 0.83 -0.36 -6.02
CA SER A 100 0.72 1.07 -6.33
C SER A 100 2.03 1.78 -5.99
N VAL A 101 2.69 2.31 -7.02
CA VAL A 101 3.90 3.16 -6.93
C VAL A 101 3.47 4.61 -7.19
N PRO A 102 4.16 5.65 -6.69
CA PRO A 102 5.53 5.70 -6.19
C PRO A 102 5.54 5.91 -4.68
N THR A 103 5.34 4.84 -3.91
CA THR A 103 5.42 4.95 -2.44
C THR A 103 6.83 4.70 -1.91
N GLY A 104 7.85 5.13 -2.67
CA GLY A 104 9.27 4.94 -2.35
C GLY A 104 9.67 3.48 -2.14
N GLY A 105 10.50 3.22 -1.12
CA GLY A 105 11.06 1.89 -0.83
C GLY A 105 10.02 0.80 -0.59
N VAL A 106 8.81 1.16 -0.13
CA VAL A 106 7.74 0.19 0.11
C VAL A 106 7.27 -0.46 -1.18
N GLY A 107 7.08 0.33 -2.24
CA GLY A 107 6.67 -0.20 -3.55
C GLY A 107 7.73 -1.12 -4.14
N LEU A 108 9.01 -0.70 -4.05
CA LEU A 108 10.14 -1.51 -4.52
C LEU A 108 10.23 -2.86 -3.81
N GLY A 109 10.12 -2.87 -2.47
CA GLY A 109 10.14 -4.10 -1.68
C GLY A 109 8.99 -5.06 -2.06
N ALA A 110 7.81 -4.52 -2.32
CA ALA A 110 6.66 -5.31 -2.77
C ALA A 110 6.84 -5.91 -4.17
N LEU A 111 7.40 -5.14 -5.11
CA LEU A 111 7.73 -5.64 -6.46
C LEU A 111 8.78 -6.76 -6.41
N MET A 112 9.82 -6.59 -5.59
CA MET A 112 10.82 -7.63 -5.37
C MET A 112 10.20 -8.89 -4.75
N ALA A 113 9.29 -8.74 -3.78
CA ALA A 113 8.57 -9.86 -3.18
C ALA A 113 7.70 -10.61 -4.20
N CYS A 114 7.02 -9.89 -5.10
CA CYS A 114 6.24 -10.50 -6.17
C CYS A 114 7.12 -11.33 -7.12
N ARG A 115 8.30 -10.81 -7.49
CA ARG A 115 9.28 -11.55 -8.31
C ARG A 115 9.79 -12.80 -7.59
N LEU A 116 10.13 -12.68 -6.31
CA LEU A 116 10.65 -13.79 -5.50
C LEU A 116 9.63 -14.93 -5.36
N THR A 117 8.35 -14.57 -5.16
CA THR A 117 7.26 -15.53 -4.98
C THR A 117 6.61 -15.99 -6.28
N LYS A 118 7.06 -15.46 -7.43
CA LYS A 118 6.46 -15.69 -8.76
C LYS A 118 4.95 -15.41 -8.79
N THR A 119 4.51 -14.43 -8.00
CA THR A 119 3.11 -14.01 -7.96
C THR A 119 2.81 -13.13 -9.16
N ASN A 120 1.65 -13.29 -9.81
CA ASN A 120 1.22 -12.39 -10.87
C ASN A 120 0.98 -10.99 -10.30
N TYR A 121 1.65 -9.97 -10.86
CA TYR A 121 1.50 -8.60 -10.37
C TYR A 121 1.26 -7.60 -11.50
N VAL A 122 0.53 -6.55 -11.17
CA VAL A 122 0.30 -5.36 -12.02
C VAL A 122 0.86 -4.17 -11.27
N VAL A 123 1.62 -3.33 -11.98
CA VAL A 123 2.13 -2.08 -11.45
C VAL A 123 1.10 -0.98 -11.73
N ASP A 124 0.57 -0.40 -10.66
CA ASP A 124 -0.28 0.78 -10.73
C ASP A 124 0.60 2.02 -10.52
N TYR A 125 0.96 2.67 -11.61
CA TYR A 125 1.79 3.88 -11.57
C TYR A 125 0.91 5.09 -11.24
N ARG A 126 1.21 5.76 -10.12
CA ARG A 126 0.69 7.08 -9.76
C ARG A 126 1.74 8.13 -10.09
N GLU A 127 1.30 9.31 -10.49
CA GLU A 127 2.22 10.40 -10.74
C GLU A 127 2.53 11.15 -9.43
N GLU A 128 3.80 11.44 -9.17
CA GLU A 128 4.29 12.06 -7.92
C GLU A 128 3.74 13.47 -7.68
N TRP A 129 3.40 14.19 -8.76
CA TRP A 129 2.92 15.57 -8.69
C TRP A 129 1.55 15.73 -8.01
N GLU A 130 0.72 14.67 -7.97
CA GLU A 130 -0.55 14.70 -7.22
C GLU A 130 -0.32 14.82 -5.71
N ASP A 131 0.70 14.14 -5.18
CA ASP A 131 1.01 14.16 -3.75
C ASP A 131 1.75 15.47 -3.36
N ASP A 132 2.54 16.06 -4.27
CA ASP A 132 3.18 17.38 -4.08
C ASP A 132 2.19 18.54 -4.11
N ALA A 133 1.20 18.50 -5.01
CA ALA A 133 0.14 19.52 -5.07
C ALA A 133 -0.68 19.56 -3.77
N MET A 134 -0.97 18.39 -3.16
CA MET A 134 -1.66 18.31 -1.88
C MET A 134 -0.86 18.92 -0.71
N ASN A 135 0.46 18.76 -0.71
CA ASN A 135 1.33 19.36 0.32
C ASN A 135 1.43 20.89 0.16
N LEU A 136 1.43 21.40 -1.07
CA LEU A 136 1.43 22.84 -1.37
C LEU A 136 0.13 23.53 -0.94
N ASP A 137 -1.03 22.90 -1.14
CA ASP A 137 -2.31 23.47 -0.72
C ASP A 137 -2.46 23.49 0.82
N THR A 138 -1.96 22.47 1.52
CA THR A 138 -1.97 22.47 2.99
C THR A 138 -1.07 23.56 3.58
N ALA A 139 0.05 23.89 2.90
CA ALA A 139 0.94 24.98 3.31
C ALA A 139 0.34 26.37 3.08
N ARG A 140 -0.53 26.54 2.07
CA ARG A 140 -1.19 27.83 1.75
C ARG A 140 -2.43 28.12 2.60
N VAL A 141 -3.12 27.09 3.10
CA VAL A 141 -4.30 27.25 3.96
C VAL A 141 -3.91 27.50 5.44
N GLY A 142 -2.64 27.27 5.79
CA GLY A 142 -2.10 27.49 7.13
C GLY A 142 -1.29 28.79 7.32
N SER A 143 -1.31 29.72 6.35
CA SER A 143 -0.62 31.02 6.41
C SER A 143 -1.60 32.18 6.45
#